data_AF-A0A3D1M070-F1
#
_entry.id   AF-A0A3D1M070-F1
#
_cell.length_a   1.000
_cell.length_b   1.000
_cell.length_c   1.000
_cell.angle_alpha   90.00
_cell.angle_beta   90.00
_cell.angle_gamma   90.00
#
_symmetry.space_group_name_H-M   'P 1'
#
loop_
_entity.id
_entity.type
_entity.pdbx_description
1 polymer ?
#
loop_
_entity_poly.entity_id
_entity_poly.type
_entity_poly.pdbx_seq_one_letter_code
_entity_poly.pdbx_strand_id
1 'polypeptide(L)'
;MPVTPNERVVQFLEQVSDQLNPNAKKIDGFDNCIVGVGNQYTKEPLLIYDEMLIWEQLVDEGMEPEEAWDHMAFNIAGAWVGEGTPIIMSHVNDH
;
A
#
# COMPACT_ATOMS: atom_id res chain seq x y z
N MET A 1 4.56 -11.50 21.40
CA MET A 1 5.36 -10.95 20.28
C MET A 1 4.84 -11.57 18.99
N PRO A 2 4.73 -10.82 17.88
CA PRO A 2 4.15 -11.32 16.62
C PRO A 2 4.99 -12.48 16.09
N VAL A 3 4.33 -13.58 15.75
CA VAL A 3 4.92 -14.87 15.40
C VAL A 3 5.06 -15.07 13.89
N THR A 4 4.35 -14.28 13.06
CA THR A 4 4.44 -14.33 11.59
C THR A 4 4.81 -12.98 10.97
N PRO A 5 5.30 -12.95 9.70
CA PRO A 5 5.50 -11.70 8.96
C PRO A 5 4.25 -10.83 8.87
N ASN A 6 3.08 -11.42 8.60
CA ASN A 6 1.83 -10.67 8.49
C ASN A 6 1.42 -10.06 9.83
N GLU A 7 1.58 -10.76 10.94
CA GLU A 7 1.31 -10.20 12.27
C GLU A 7 2.25 -9.03 12.61
N ARG A 8 3.50 -9.06 12.13
CA ARG A 8 4.43 -7.93 12.29
C ARG A 8 3.97 -6.72 11.49
N VAL A 9 3.49 -6.94 10.25
CA VAL A 9 2.91 -5.87 9.44
C VAL A 9 1.71 -5.28 10.17
N VAL A 10 0.72 -6.08 10.56
CA VAL A 10 -0.48 -5.60 11.27
C VAL A 10 -0.16 -4.77 12.51
N GLN A 11 0.72 -5.26 13.39
CA GLN A 11 1.12 -4.50 14.58
C GLN A 11 1.81 -3.18 14.22
N PHE A 12 2.59 -3.18 13.15
CA PHE A 12 3.26 -1.98 12.70
C PHE A 12 2.29 -0.98 12.06
N LEU A 13 1.25 -1.46 11.37
CA LEU A 13 0.16 -0.63 10.84
C LEU A 13 -0.62 0.05 11.97
N GLU A 14 -0.96 -0.68 13.03
CA GLU A 14 -1.60 -0.11 14.22
C GLU A 14 -0.73 0.98 14.86
N GLN A 15 0.58 0.75 14.97
CA GLN A 15 1.52 1.76 15.49
C GLN A 15 1.58 3.01 14.61
N VAL A 16 1.57 2.85 13.29
CA VAL A 16 1.56 4.00 12.37
C VAL A 16 0.27 4.78 12.48
N SER A 17 -0.88 4.09 12.42
CA SER A 17 -2.20 4.72 12.52
C SER A 17 -2.36 5.47 13.84
N ASP A 18 -2.02 4.85 14.96
CA ASP A 18 -2.40 5.37 16.28
C ASP A 18 -1.35 6.28 16.91
N GLN A 19 -0.08 6.13 16.55
CA GLN A 19 1.04 6.76 17.27
C GLN A 19 1.93 7.63 16.41
N LEU A 20 2.15 7.27 15.13
CA LEU A 20 3.16 7.96 14.31
C LEU A 20 2.55 8.91 13.28
N ASN A 21 1.49 8.51 12.58
CA ASN A 21 0.82 9.33 11.59
C ASN A 21 -0.70 9.06 11.54
N PRO A 22 -1.51 9.78 12.32
CA PRO A 22 -2.96 9.63 12.31
C PRO A 22 -3.62 10.08 11.00
N ASN A 23 -2.87 10.72 10.11
CA ASN A 23 -3.34 11.14 8.80
C ASN A 23 -3.03 10.13 7.70
N ALA A 24 -2.25 9.07 7.98
CA ALA A 24 -1.95 8.02 7.02
C ALA A 24 -3.25 7.42 6.47
N LYS A 25 -3.35 7.32 5.15
CA LYS A 25 -4.51 6.76 4.47
C LYS A 25 -4.27 5.31 4.11
N LYS A 26 -5.36 4.57 3.94
CA LYS A 26 -5.37 3.21 3.40
C LYS A 26 -6.07 3.25 2.05
N ILE A 27 -5.70 2.32 1.18
CA ILE A 27 -6.48 2.00 -0.01
C ILE A 27 -7.51 0.97 0.42
N ASP A 28 -8.78 1.36 0.41
CA ASP A 28 -9.87 0.51 0.88
C ASP A 28 -9.93 -0.79 0.08
N GLY A 29 -9.96 -1.93 0.77
CA GLY A 29 -10.02 -3.25 0.16
C GLY A 29 -8.67 -3.89 -0.18
N PHE A 30 -7.55 -3.18 -0.07
CA PHE A 30 -6.22 -3.67 -0.48
C PHE A 30 -5.29 -3.97 0.70
N ASP A 31 -5.84 -4.29 1.89
CA ASP A 31 -5.05 -4.51 3.11
C ASP A 31 -3.96 -5.58 2.95
N ASN A 32 -4.20 -6.60 2.14
CA ASN A 32 -3.25 -7.68 1.86
C ASN A 32 -2.07 -7.25 0.98
N CYS A 33 -2.19 -6.11 0.30
CA CYS A 33 -1.15 -5.56 -0.56
C CYS A 33 -0.17 -4.66 0.22
N ILE A 34 -0.40 -4.45 1.52
CA ILE A 34 0.48 -3.64 2.36
C ILE A 34 1.73 -4.46 2.72
N VAL A 35 2.90 -3.97 2.30
CA VAL A 35 4.19 -4.63 2.52
C VAL A 35 5.02 -3.95 3.61
N GLY A 36 4.62 -2.77 4.07
CA GLY A 36 5.29 -2.09 5.16
C GLY A 36 4.92 -0.62 5.30
N VAL A 37 5.86 0.14 5.85
CA VAL A 37 5.73 1.58 6.12
C VAL A 37 7.02 2.25 5.71
N GLY A 38 6.91 3.39 5.05
CA GLY A 38 8.04 4.22 4.62
C GLY A 38 7.99 5.58 5.29
N ASN A 39 9.16 6.12 5.63
CA ASN A 39 9.26 7.48 6.13
C ASN A 39 10.54 8.15 5.63
N GLN A 40 10.50 9.46 5.52
CA GLN A 40 11.68 10.30 5.32
C GLN A 40 11.92 11.13 6.57
N TYR A 41 13.14 11.63 6.79
CA TYR A 41 13.53 12.35 8.02
C TYR A 41 12.61 13.52 8.41
N THR A 42 11.89 14.11 7.45
CA THR A 42 11.00 15.26 7.65
C THR A 42 9.53 14.98 7.35
N LYS A 43 9.17 13.73 7.02
CA LYS A 43 7.82 13.36 6.61
C LYS A 43 7.27 12.30 7.55
N GLU A 44 6.00 12.44 7.87
CA GLU A 44 5.29 11.45 8.67
C GLU A 44 5.30 10.09 7.95
N PRO A 45 5.37 8.97 8.68
CA PRO A 45 5.36 7.65 8.07
C PRO A 45 4.08 7.37 7.29
N LEU A 46 4.21 6.69 6.15
CA LEU A 46 3.11 6.33 5.26
C LEU A 46 3.12 4.83 5.00
N LEU A 47 1.96 4.27 4.68
CA LEU A 47 1.84 2.88 4.28
C LEU A 47 2.49 2.66 2.91
N ILE A 48 3.16 1.53 2.75
CA ILE A 48 3.72 1.08 1.47
C ILE A 48 2.90 -0.09 0.98
N TYR A 49 2.36 0.05 -0.22
CA TYR A 49 1.69 -1.01 -0.97
C TYR A 49 2.60 -1.51 -2.08
N ASP A 50 2.49 -2.79 -2.40
CA ASP A 50 3.15 -3.41 -3.54
C ASP A 50 2.26 -3.30 -4.79
N GLU A 51 2.79 -2.72 -5.85
CA GLU A 51 2.10 -2.53 -7.12
C GLU A 51 1.59 -3.84 -7.72
N MET A 52 2.42 -4.90 -7.69
CA MET A 52 2.06 -6.19 -8.28
C MET A 52 0.99 -6.91 -7.45
N LEU A 53 1.03 -6.80 -6.12
CA LEU A 53 -0.01 -7.37 -5.27
C LEU A 53 -1.37 -6.70 -5.49
N ILE A 54 -1.39 -5.38 -5.74
CA ILE A 54 -2.64 -4.67 -6.08
C ILE A 54 -3.18 -5.19 -7.41
N TRP A 55 -2.31 -5.26 -8.42
CA TRP A 55 -2.69 -5.75 -9.74
C TRP A 55 -3.18 -7.21 -9.70
N GLU A 56 -2.48 -8.10 -9.01
CA GLU A 56 -2.86 -9.51 -8.82
C GLU A 56 -4.24 -9.61 -8.16
N GLN A 57 -4.49 -8.83 -7.10
CA GLN A 57 -5.77 -8.83 -6.43
C GLN A 57 -6.91 -8.37 -7.37
N LEU A 58 -6.71 -7.32 -8.17
CA LEU A 58 -7.70 -6.86 -9.15
C LEU A 58 -8.03 -7.94 -10.18
N VAL A 59 -7.02 -8.64 -10.68
CA VAL A 59 -7.21 -9.75 -11.64
C VAL A 59 -7.93 -10.94 -10.98
N ASP A 60 -7.58 -11.27 -9.74
CA ASP A 60 -8.24 -12.34 -8.98
C ASP A 60 -9.72 -12.00 -8.67
N GLU A 61 -10.05 -10.72 -8.54
CA GLU A 61 -11.42 -10.22 -8.42
C GLU A 61 -12.20 -10.21 -9.76
N GLY A 62 -11.54 -10.60 -10.85
CA GLY A 62 -12.15 -10.80 -12.17
C GLY A 62 -11.95 -9.63 -13.14
N MET A 63 -11.08 -8.68 -12.82
CA MET A 63 -10.71 -7.60 -13.75
C MET A 63 -9.76 -8.14 -14.83
N GLU A 64 -9.95 -7.72 -16.09
CA GLU A 64 -9.02 -8.11 -17.15
C GLU A 64 -7.62 -7.50 -16.90
N PRO A 65 -6.52 -8.24 -17.16
CA PRO A 65 -5.14 -7.80 -16.93
C PRO A 65 -4.80 -6.37 -17.37
N GLU A 66 -5.26 -5.96 -18.55
CA GLU A 66 -5.00 -4.61 -19.10
C GLU A 66 -5.85 -3.55 -18.39
N GLU A 67 -7.11 -3.86 -18.11
CA GLU A 67 -8.00 -2.99 -17.33
C GLU A 67 -7.50 -2.82 -15.89
N ALA A 68 -6.89 -3.84 -15.29
CA ALA A 68 -6.29 -3.76 -13.96
C ALA A 68 -5.13 -2.76 -13.90
N TRP A 69 -4.29 -2.72 -14.94
CA TRP A 69 -3.22 -1.71 -15.04
C TRP A 69 -3.77 -0.30 -15.14
N ASP A 70 -4.75 -0.09 -16.02
CA ASP A 70 -5.40 1.22 -16.16
C ASP A 70 -6.11 1.63 -14.87
N HIS A 71 -6.86 0.70 -14.26
CA HIS A 71 -7.59 0.96 -13.03
C HIS A 71 -6.63 1.36 -11.91
N MET A 72 -5.55 0.61 -11.72
CA MET A 72 -4.54 0.90 -10.72
C MET A 72 -3.87 2.25 -10.99
N ALA A 73 -3.47 2.54 -12.24
CA ALA A 73 -2.80 3.79 -12.58
C ALA A 73 -3.67 5.02 -12.29
N PHE A 74 -4.95 4.99 -12.67
CA PHE A 74 -5.85 6.14 -12.54
C PHE A 74 -6.54 6.23 -11.18
N ASN A 75 -7.08 5.12 -10.67
CA ASN A 75 -7.95 5.10 -9.48
C ASN A 75 -7.19 4.84 -8.19
N ILE A 76 -6.00 4.26 -8.25
CA ILE A 76 -5.21 3.91 -7.08
C ILE A 76 -3.98 4.82 -6.98
N ALA A 77 -3.02 4.66 -7.91
CA ALA A 77 -1.79 5.45 -7.92
C ALA A 77 -2.04 6.94 -8.20
N GLY A 78 -3.01 7.24 -9.07
CA GLY A 78 -3.43 8.61 -9.39
C GLY A 78 -4.33 9.28 -8.34
N ALA A 79 -4.87 8.52 -7.37
CA ALA A 79 -5.79 9.03 -6.38
C ALA A 79 -5.07 9.73 -5.21
N TRP A 80 -4.62 10.95 -5.45
CA TRP A 80 -4.02 11.79 -4.40
C TRP A 80 -5.08 12.39 -3.47
N VAL A 81 -5.04 12.03 -2.19
CA VAL A 81 -6.00 12.46 -1.16
C VAL A 81 -5.34 13.25 -0.01
N GLY A 82 -4.16 13.82 -0.27
CA GLY A 82 -3.41 14.64 0.67
C GLY A 82 -2.08 14.00 1.10
N GLU A 83 -1.40 14.62 2.06
CA GLU A 83 -0.05 14.18 2.48
C GLU A 83 -0.01 12.79 3.12
N GLY A 84 -1.15 12.26 3.54
CA GLY A 84 -1.32 10.89 4.03
C GLY A 84 -1.47 9.83 2.94
N THR A 85 -1.43 10.22 1.66
CA THR A 85 -1.59 9.28 0.53
C THR A 85 -0.48 8.21 0.58
N PRO A 86 -0.80 6.91 0.45
CA PRO A 86 0.19 5.84 0.55
C PRO A 86 1.27 5.92 -0.52
N ILE A 87 2.38 5.21 -0.27
CA ILE A 87 3.43 4.97 -1.24
C ILE A 87 3.07 3.68 -1.99
N ILE A 88 3.06 3.74 -3.33
CA ILE A 88 3.03 2.55 -4.17
C ILE A 88 4.46 2.22 -4.58
N MET A 89 4.92 1.01 -4.23
CA MET A 89 6.25 0.52 -4.53
C MET A 89 6.21 -0.35 -5.78
N SER A 90 7.01 0.03 -6.78
CA SER A 90 7.33 -0.80 -7.93
C SER A 90 8.60 -1.59 -7.68
N HIS A 91 8.63 -2.86 -8.09
CA HIS A 91 9.87 -3.62 -8.14
C HIS A 91 10.76 -3.10 -9.27
N VAL A 92 12.05 -2.97 -9.00
CA VAL A 92 13.03 -2.78 -10.07
C VAL A 92 13.18 -4.13 -10.75
N ASN A 93 12.60 -4.30 -11.95
CA ASN A 93 12.87 -5.50 -12.73
C ASN A 93 14.33 -5.46 -13.21
N ASP A 94 15.08 -6.51 -12.86
CA ASP A 94 16.38 -6.81 -13.48
C ASP A 94 16.13 -7.10 -14.97
N HIS A 95 16.33 -6.10 -15.82
CA HIS A 95 16.41 -6.30 -17.28
C HIS A 95 17.71 -7.01 -17.67
#